data_AF-A0A9D4Y2S4-F1
#
_entry.id   AF-A0A9D4Y2S4-F1
#
_cell.length_a   1.000
_cell.length_b   1.000
_cell.length_c   1.000
_cell.angle_alpha   90.00
_cell.angle_beta   90.00
_cell.angle_gamma   90.00
#
_symmetry.space_group_name_H-M   'P 1'
#
loop_
_entity.id
_entity.type
_entity.pdbx_description
1 polymer ?
#
loop_
_entity_poly.entity_id
_entity_poly.type
_entity_poly.pdbx_seq_one_letter_code
_entity_poly.pdbx_strand_id
1 'polypeptide(L)'
;MSPAIVKDILDYVQGGEILYIPGAMTPTEILSAYDAGAKMVKIYPVSALGGFKYIAALKKPFPHVSMVASQGITIDSMEEYIIRGASSVVLSDAIFDKEAISECDFSKIYKLAQSATFLGNQAVNR
;
A
#
# COMPACT_ATOMS: atom_id res chain seq x y z
N MET A 1 3.87 -8.29 -4.98
CA MET A 1 4.24 -6.86 -4.99
C MET A 1 5.73 -6.72 -4.71
N SER A 2 6.38 -5.67 -5.20
CA SER A 2 7.83 -5.42 -5.07
C SER A 2 8.10 -4.01 -4.52
N PRO A 3 9.33 -3.71 -4.05
CA PRO A 3 9.68 -2.37 -3.58
C PRO A 3 9.97 -1.36 -4.71
N ALA A 4 10.20 -1.84 -5.94
CA ALA A 4 10.52 -1.04 -7.12
C ALA A 4 9.90 -1.65 -8.38
N ILE A 5 9.99 -0.95 -9.50
CA ILE A 5 9.58 -1.52 -10.80
C ILE A 5 10.57 -2.60 -11.20
N VAL A 6 10.06 -3.80 -11.48
CA VAL A 6 10.81 -4.88 -12.13
C VAL A 6 10.08 -5.19 -13.42
N LYS A 7 10.58 -4.63 -14.52
CA LYS A 7 9.88 -4.62 -15.81
C LYS A 7 9.63 -6.03 -16.34
N ASP A 8 10.62 -6.92 -16.22
CA ASP A 8 10.51 -8.30 -16.70
C ASP A 8 9.34 -9.06 -16.04
N ILE A 9 9.04 -8.77 -14.77
CA ILE A 9 7.87 -9.36 -14.08
C ILE A 9 6.58 -8.79 -14.67
N LEU A 10 6.56 -7.48 -14.95
CA LEU A 10 5.39 -6.79 -15.49
C LEU A 10 5.06 -7.30 -16.90
N ASP A 11 6.07 -7.42 -17.75
CA ASP A 11 5.96 -7.99 -19.10
C ASP A 11 5.51 -9.46 -19.04
N TYR A 12 6.06 -10.25 -18.10
CA TYR A 12 5.69 -11.66 -17.93
C TYR A 12 4.23 -11.88 -17.53
N VAL A 13 3.68 -11.02 -16.65
CA VAL A 13 2.28 -11.16 -16.19
C VAL A 13 1.27 -10.46 -17.09
N GLN A 14 1.72 -9.75 -18.14
CA GLN A 14 0.85 -8.99 -19.03
C GLN A 14 -0.15 -9.91 -19.74
N GLY A 15 -1.44 -9.56 -19.68
CA GLY A 15 -2.52 -10.35 -20.28
C GLY A 15 -2.92 -11.61 -19.50
N GLY A 16 -2.24 -11.91 -18.38
CA GLY A 16 -2.59 -13.01 -17.48
C GLY A 16 -3.51 -12.61 -16.33
N GLU A 17 -3.80 -13.58 -15.46
CA GLU A 17 -4.64 -13.40 -14.26
C GLU A 17 -3.85 -12.89 -13.05
N ILE A 18 -2.51 -12.97 -13.09
CA ILE A 18 -1.64 -12.62 -11.97
C ILE A 18 -1.57 -11.09 -11.82
N LEU A 19 -1.96 -10.59 -10.65
CA LEU A 19 -1.80 -9.19 -10.29
C LEU A 19 -0.38 -8.90 -9.76
N TYR A 20 0.40 -8.16 -10.55
CA TYR A 20 1.65 -7.55 -10.08
C TYR A 20 1.43 -6.08 -9.71
N ILE A 21 1.97 -5.70 -8.55
CA ILE A 21 1.92 -4.33 -8.01
C ILE A 21 3.38 -3.86 -7.82
N PRO A 22 3.96 -3.14 -8.80
CA PRO A 22 5.32 -2.62 -8.71
C PRO A 22 5.42 -1.46 -7.73
N GLY A 23 6.59 -1.30 -7.11
CA GLY A 23 6.90 -0.17 -6.23
C GLY A 23 7.41 1.06 -6.98
N ALA A 24 7.08 2.25 -6.49
CA ALA A 24 7.57 3.53 -6.99
C ALA A 24 7.67 4.56 -5.87
N MET A 25 8.58 5.54 -6.05
CA MET A 25 8.78 6.66 -5.15
C MET A 25 8.45 8.00 -5.79
N THR A 26 8.55 8.16 -7.10
CA THR A 26 8.47 9.46 -7.79
C THR A 26 7.35 9.52 -8.84
N PRO A 27 6.86 10.72 -9.22
CA PRO A 27 5.88 10.88 -10.30
C PRO A 27 6.23 10.15 -11.60
N THR A 28 7.49 10.22 -12.04
CA THR A 28 7.94 9.58 -13.28
C THR A 28 7.89 8.06 -13.18
N GLU A 29 8.32 7.49 -12.05
CA GLU A 29 8.23 6.04 -11.83
C GLU A 29 6.77 5.57 -11.78
N ILE A 30 5.90 6.31 -11.09
CA ILE A 30 4.47 6.00 -10.99
C ILE A 30 3.84 5.97 -12.39
N LEU A 31 4.09 6.99 -13.20
CA LEU A 31 3.58 7.06 -14.56
C LEU A 31 4.18 5.94 -15.43
N SER A 32 5.48 5.69 -15.31
CA SER A 32 6.14 4.60 -16.06
C SER A 32 5.54 3.23 -15.74
N ALA A 33 5.22 2.96 -14.48
CA ALA A 33 4.56 1.72 -14.07
C ALA A 33 3.14 1.62 -14.64
N TYR A 34 2.38 2.70 -14.56
CA TYR A 34 1.01 2.77 -15.09
C TYR A 34 0.98 2.57 -16.61
N ASP A 35 1.83 3.28 -17.35
CA ASP A 35 1.94 3.19 -18.82
C ASP A 35 2.41 1.81 -19.28
N ALA A 36 3.23 1.12 -18.47
CA ALA A 36 3.62 -0.26 -18.71
C ALA A 36 2.46 -1.26 -18.50
N GLY A 37 1.32 -0.82 -17.95
CA GLY A 37 0.12 -1.64 -17.74
C GLY A 37 -0.08 -2.10 -16.29
N ALA A 38 0.62 -1.53 -15.31
CA ALA A 38 0.36 -1.83 -13.91
C ALA A 38 -1.06 -1.40 -13.51
N LYS A 39 -1.87 -2.35 -13.02
CA LYS A 39 -3.22 -2.06 -12.51
C LYS A 39 -3.22 -1.22 -11.23
N MET A 40 -2.16 -1.35 -10.43
CA MET A 40 -1.93 -0.57 -9.22
C MET A 40 -0.44 -0.33 -9.02
N VAL A 41 -0.08 0.80 -8.40
CA VAL A 41 1.30 1.15 -8.09
C VAL A 41 1.47 1.26 -6.57
N LYS A 42 2.46 0.56 -6.02
CA LYS A 42 2.82 0.64 -4.60
C LYS A 42 3.68 1.87 -4.36
N ILE A 43 3.23 2.81 -3.55
CA ILE A 43 4.03 3.94 -3.10
C ILE A 43 4.84 3.47 -1.89
N TYR A 44 6.16 3.41 -2.07
CA TYR A 44 7.05 2.78 -1.09
C TYR A 44 8.43 3.44 -1.11
N PRO A 45 9.02 3.81 0.04
CA PRO A 45 8.48 3.74 1.40
C PRO A 45 7.68 4.99 1.79
N VAL A 46 6.35 4.89 1.91
CA VAL A 46 5.46 6.08 1.94
C VAL A 46 5.67 6.97 3.18
N SER A 47 5.94 6.40 4.35
CA SER A 47 6.12 7.15 5.60
C SER A 47 7.30 8.13 5.50
N ALA A 48 8.42 7.67 4.95
CA ALA A 48 9.63 8.48 4.73
C ALA A 48 9.45 9.57 3.66
N LEU A 49 8.44 9.43 2.80
CA LEU A 49 8.12 10.38 1.72
C LEU A 49 7.10 11.44 2.13
N GLY A 50 6.64 11.44 3.38
CA GLY A 50 5.62 12.38 3.89
C GLY A 50 4.24 11.77 4.09
N GLY A 51 4.13 10.44 4.01
CA GLY A 51 2.94 9.69 4.40
C GLY A 51 1.69 10.02 3.58
N PHE A 52 0.54 10.14 4.23
CA PHE A 52 -0.74 10.43 3.57
C PHE A 52 -0.73 11.78 2.82
N LYS A 53 0.10 12.74 3.22
CA LYS A 53 0.26 14.01 2.49
C LYS A 53 0.93 13.80 1.13
N TYR A 54 1.86 12.85 1.06
CA TYR A 54 2.52 12.50 -0.19
C TYR A 54 1.55 11.83 -1.17
N ILE A 55 0.74 10.89 -0.68
CA ILE A 55 -0.37 10.31 -1.46
C ILE A 55 -1.29 11.40 -1.99
N ALA A 56 -1.75 12.31 -1.13
CA ALA A 56 -2.61 13.41 -1.54
C ALA A 56 -1.98 14.29 -2.64
N ALA A 57 -0.67 14.55 -2.55
CA ALA A 57 0.06 15.32 -3.55
C ALA A 57 0.14 14.59 -4.90
N LEU A 58 0.38 13.28 -4.89
CA LEU A 58 0.45 12.44 -6.09
C LEU A 58 -0.91 12.24 -6.78
N LYS A 59 -2.00 12.15 -6.00
CA LYS A 59 -3.35 12.00 -6.55
C LYS A 59 -3.85 13.22 -7.31
N LYS A 60 -3.28 14.41 -7.09
CA LYS A 60 -3.62 15.64 -7.85
C LYS A 60 -3.31 15.49 -9.35
N PRO A 61 -2.06 15.18 -9.78
CA PRO A 61 -1.76 14.95 -11.18
C PRO A 61 -2.19 13.56 -11.68
N PHE A 62 -2.30 12.56 -10.79
CA PHE A 62 -2.60 11.16 -11.17
C PHE A 62 -3.88 10.62 -10.50
N PRO A 63 -5.05 11.26 -10.69
CA PRO A 63 -6.29 10.82 -10.04
C PRO A 63 -6.76 9.44 -10.51
N HIS A 64 -6.37 9.02 -11.71
CA HIS A 64 -6.73 7.74 -12.33
C HIS A 64 -5.82 6.58 -11.91
N VAL A 65 -4.61 6.84 -11.40
CA VAL A 65 -3.69 5.79 -10.97
C VAL A 65 -4.14 5.25 -9.60
N SER A 66 -4.37 3.95 -9.52
CA SER A 66 -4.65 3.26 -8.25
C SER A 66 -3.36 3.07 -7.47
N MET A 67 -3.33 3.54 -6.21
CA MET A 67 -2.12 3.62 -5.41
C MET A 67 -2.26 2.81 -4.13
N VAL A 68 -1.24 2.00 -3.83
CA VAL A 68 -1.12 1.23 -2.58
C VAL A 68 -0.09 1.91 -1.69
N ALA A 69 -0.52 2.51 -0.58
CA ALA A 69 0.41 3.10 0.38
C ALA A 69 1.07 1.99 1.22
N SER A 70 2.40 2.00 1.36
CA SER A 70 3.11 0.92 2.04
C SER A 70 4.35 1.38 2.80
N GLN A 71 4.59 0.69 3.92
CA GLN A 71 5.66 0.89 4.90
C GLN A 71 5.42 2.04 5.88
N GLY A 72 5.51 1.73 7.19
CA GLY A 72 5.34 2.70 8.27
C GLY A 72 3.90 3.16 8.51
N ILE A 73 2.90 2.37 8.08
CA ILE A 73 1.48 2.65 8.33
C ILE A 73 1.05 1.90 9.60
N THR A 74 0.46 2.62 10.54
CA THR A 74 -0.18 2.08 11.75
C THR A 74 -1.69 1.94 11.55
N ILE A 75 -2.34 1.14 12.40
CA ILE A 75 -3.81 0.98 12.40
C ILE A 75 -4.51 2.35 12.53
N ASP A 76 -4.02 3.22 13.41
CA ASP A 76 -4.64 4.54 13.64
C ASP A 76 -4.44 5.50 12.46
N SER A 77 -3.36 5.33 11.68
CA SER A 77 -3.04 6.24 10.58
C SER A 77 -3.70 5.87 9.25
N MET A 78 -4.19 4.62 9.10
CA MET A 78 -4.59 4.10 7.79
C MET A 78 -5.78 4.85 7.16
N GLU A 79 -6.70 5.34 7.99
CA GLU A 79 -7.88 6.07 7.53
C GLU A 79 -7.49 7.31 6.73
N GLU A 80 -6.51 8.08 7.21
CA GLU A 80 -6.01 9.26 6.50
C GLU A 80 -5.44 8.89 5.12
N TYR A 81 -4.78 7.74 4.96
CA TYR A 81 -4.30 7.34 3.63
C TYR A 81 -5.46 7.10 2.66
N ILE A 82 -6.50 6.40 3.11
CA ILE A 82 -7.68 6.10 2.29
C ILE A 82 -8.41 7.38 1.89
N ILE A 83 -8.71 8.26 2.87
CA ILE A 83 -9.39 9.55 2.62
C ILE A 83 -8.60 10.43 1.65
N ARG A 84 -7.25 10.36 1.69
CA ARG A 84 -6.38 11.14 0.81
C ARG A 84 -6.18 10.51 -0.58
N GLY A 85 -6.87 9.41 -0.87
CA GLY A 85 -6.97 8.81 -2.20
C GLY A 85 -6.07 7.61 -2.43
N ALA A 86 -5.48 7.01 -1.38
CA ALA A 86 -4.91 5.68 -1.50
C ALA A 86 -6.03 4.67 -1.77
N SER A 87 -5.84 3.80 -2.76
CA SER A 87 -6.79 2.72 -3.07
C SER A 87 -6.68 1.59 -2.04
N SER A 88 -5.52 1.44 -1.40
CA SER A 88 -5.31 0.50 -0.31
C SER A 88 -4.08 0.88 0.52
N VAL A 89 -3.96 0.27 1.70
CA VAL A 89 -2.81 0.39 2.60
C VAL A 89 -2.22 -1.00 2.87
N VAL A 90 -0.94 -1.04 3.22
CA VAL A 90 -0.28 -2.25 3.72
C VAL A 90 0.07 -2.07 5.19
N LEU A 91 -0.45 -2.94 6.03
CA LEU A 91 -0.09 -3.06 7.45
C LEU A 91 0.82 -4.27 7.61
N SER A 92 2.06 -4.04 8.06
CA SER A 92 3.04 -5.10 8.39
C SER A 92 3.27 -5.09 9.90
N ASP A 93 4.22 -4.31 10.39
CA ASP A 93 4.63 -4.25 11.80
C ASP A 93 3.48 -3.83 12.74
N ALA A 94 2.44 -3.19 12.21
CA ALA A 94 1.22 -2.85 12.94
C ALA A 94 0.34 -4.08 13.29
N ILE A 95 0.52 -5.20 12.58
CA ILE A 95 -0.18 -6.48 12.81
C ILE A 95 0.80 -7.53 13.33
N PHE A 96 1.94 -7.64 12.65
CA PHE A 96 3.02 -8.58 12.95
C PHE A 96 4.01 -7.96 13.93
N ASP A 97 3.52 -7.70 15.14
CA ASP A 97 4.31 -7.23 16.28
C ASP A 97 5.47 -8.21 16.56
N LYS A 98 6.70 -7.69 16.68
CA LYS A 98 7.93 -8.51 16.70
C LYS A 98 8.01 -9.36 17.96
N GLU A 99 7.64 -8.78 19.08
CA GLU A 99 7.58 -9.43 20.38
C GLU A 99 6.54 -10.55 20.34
N ALA A 100 5.33 -10.28 19.85
CA ALA A 100 4.28 -11.27 19.68
C ALA A 100 4.71 -12.43 18.77
N ILE A 101 5.44 -12.15 17.67
CA ILE A 101 5.99 -13.21 16.81
C ILE A 101 7.01 -14.04 17.58
N SER A 102 7.94 -13.40 18.30
CA SER A 102 8.99 -14.11 19.06
C SER A 102 8.44 -14.99 20.17
N GLU A 103 7.32 -14.58 20.77
CA GLU A 103 6.65 -15.29 21.85
C GLU A 103 5.57 -16.25 21.35
N CYS A 104 5.36 -16.34 20.02
CA CYS A 104 4.26 -17.06 19.40
C CYS A 104 2.87 -16.64 19.94
N ASP A 105 2.71 -15.38 20.36
CA ASP A 105 1.44 -14.80 20.78
C ASP A 105 0.58 -14.46 19.56
N PHE A 106 0.06 -15.51 18.92
CA PHE A 106 -0.88 -15.38 17.82
C PHE A 106 -2.23 -14.77 18.25
N SER A 107 -2.53 -14.74 19.55
CA SER A 107 -3.75 -14.09 20.07
C SER A 107 -3.64 -12.57 19.92
N LYS A 108 -2.49 -11.99 20.26
CA LYS A 108 -2.22 -10.56 20.05
C LYS A 108 -2.24 -10.21 18.56
N ILE A 109 -1.58 -10.99 17.70
CA ILE A 109 -1.59 -10.77 16.24
C ILE A 109 -3.04 -10.84 15.69
N TYR A 110 -3.83 -11.81 16.13
CA TYR A 110 -5.24 -11.93 15.75
C TYR A 110 -6.06 -10.70 16.16
N LYS A 111 -5.89 -10.20 17.39
CA LYS A 111 -6.57 -8.99 17.87
C LYS A 111 -6.20 -7.75 17.05
N LEU A 112 -4.92 -7.59 16.72
CA LEU A 112 -4.44 -6.49 15.87
C LEU A 112 -5.04 -6.58 14.46
N ALA A 113 -5.04 -7.77 13.85
CA ALA A 113 -5.64 -8.00 12.54
C ALA A 113 -7.17 -7.75 12.53
N GLN A 114 -7.87 -8.18 13.59
CA GLN A 114 -9.31 -7.94 13.74
C GLN A 114 -9.62 -6.44 13.88
N SER A 115 -8.85 -5.72 14.69
CA SER A 115 -8.98 -4.27 14.85
C SER A 115 -8.73 -3.53 13.54
N ALA A 116 -7.63 -3.88 12.84
CA ALA A 116 -7.30 -3.33 11.53
C ALA A 116 -8.41 -3.56 10.49
N THR A 117 -8.98 -4.76 10.46
CA THR A 117 -10.08 -5.09 9.53
C THR A 117 -11.33 -4.27 9.86
N PHE A 118 -11.70 -4.18 11.14
CA PHE A 118 -12.89 -3.43 11.57
C PHE A 118 -12.77 -1.94 11.23
N LEU A 119 -11.65 -1.31 11.58
CA LEU A 119 -11.42 0.10 11.30
C LEU A 119 -11.21 0.36 9.80
N GLY A 120 -10.57 -0.56 9.08
CA GLY A 120 -10.36 -0.45 7.63
C GLY A 120 -11.68 -0.47 6.86
N ASN A 121 -12.61 -1.33 7.26
CA ASN A 121 -13.97 -1.35 6.69
C ASN A 121 -14.72 -0.03 6.93
N GLN A 122 -14.54 0.60 8.09
CA GLN A 122 -15.14 1.92 8.32
C GLN A 122 -14.52 3.00 7.43
N ALA A 123 -13.20 2.99 7.25
CA ALA A 123 -12.50 3.96 6.41
C ALA A 123 -12.90 3.87 4.93
N VAL A 124 -13.19 2.67 4.43
CA VAL A 124 -13.57 2.43 3.01
C VAL A 124 -15.05 2.78 2.74
N ASN A 125 -15.93 2.61 3.72
CA ASN A 125 -17.38 2.80 3.55
C ASN A 125 -17.88 4.22 3.91
N ARG A 126 -16.96 5.17 4.14
CA ARG A 126 -17.29 6.59 4.35
C ARG A 126 -17.31 7.34 3.03
#